data_AF-S9VIB4-F1
#
_entry.id   AF-S9VIB4-F1
#
_cell.length_a   1.000
_cell.length_b   1.000
_cell.length_c   1.000
_cell.angle_alpha   90.00
_cell.angle_beta   90.00
_cell.angle_gamma   90.00
#
_symmetry.space_group_name_H-M   'P 1'
#
loop_
_entity.id
_entity.type
_entity.pdbx_description
1 polymer ?
#
loop_
_entity_poly.entity_id
_entity_poly.type
_entity_poly.pdbx_seq_one_letter_code
_entity_poly.pdbx_strand_id
1 'polypeptide(L)'
;MTEFKKLTALLEKANEDFQALTDYLVDSQQGAVDALHDRMPVLHDARNEVERLLVDAIPRFRKMIAKARETNPNMQIYNESMCKKIEHLFTAFCVVFCKVLNGSESEELVEALRVTLLDADSPIELDESPLFRQFDELYNAFVVQRAQAEEWHTRVAGALTDIVQFEREGRELVQAQEQQGRKQCVCETQQHYSEVVERLRVQAEAKWKQETDRRGAEHARLITASRAVAATGLSSFIETQVPHALQRRFVENMFHLVRALRTTPEDVHIRRLRNNNQQLMAHYGHPCLCLGEGRECLCAAVVAAAEVVWYRFGYVVRYTNTTVPSLQNQIEVHALEDVTLPCSHSVSAHQYQNMGFEDYGERLFELDEPDAMKDSDRWMIWYEEMQHMQQELEMYSA
;
A
#
# COMPACT_ATOMS: atom_id res chain seq x y z
N MET A 1 80.51 -24.34 -7.47
CA MET A 1 80.63 -23.66 -8.78
C MET A 1 79.37 -22.90 -9.18
N THR A 2 78.17 -23.49 -9.08
CA THR A 2 76.90 -22.82 -9.44
C THR A 2 76.62 -21.56 -8.62
N GLU A 3 76.75 -21.64 -7.29
CA GLU A 3 76.51 -20.47 -6.42
C GLU A 3 77.56 -19.37 -6.59
N PHE A 4 78.84 -19.72 -6.76
CA PHE A 4 79.89 -18.74 -7.06
C PHE A 4 79.58 -17.98 -8.35
N LYS A 5 79.23 -18.68 -9.44
CA LYS A 5 78.86 -18.04 -10.72
C LYS A 5 77.63 -17.14 -10.60
N LYS A 6 76.62 -17.55 -9.82
CA LYS A 6 75.42 -16.73 -9.56
C LYS A 6 75.78 -15.45 -8.81
N LEU A 7 76.61 -15.54 -7.78
CA LEU A 7 77.06 -14.38 -7.01
C LEU A 7 77.93 -13.44 -7.85
N THR A 8 78.78 -13.98 -8.73
CA THR A 8 79.53 -13.16 -9.71
C THR A 8 78.58 -12.40 -10.63
N ALA A 9 77.59 -13.07 -11.24
CA ALA A 9 76.64 -12.42 -12.15
C ALA A 9 75.76 -11.37 -11.44
N LEU A 10 75.33 -11.65 -10.19
CA LEU A 10 74.58 -10.69 -9.39
C LEU A 10 75.42 -9.44 -9.07
N LEU A 11 76.70 -9.63 -8.75
CA LEU A 11 77.61 -8.53 -8.48
C LEU A 11 77.91 -7.69 -9.72
N GLU A 12 78.13 -8.34 -10.87
CA GLU A 12 78.31 -7.66 -12.16
C GLU A 12 77.08 -6.81 -12.49
N LYS A 13 75.88 -7.39 -12.37
CA LYS A 13 74.62 -6.68 -12.63
C LYS A 13 74.38 -5.51 -11.67
N ALA A 14 74.61 -5.71 -10.37
CA ALA A 14 74.47 -4.64 -9.38
C ALA A 14 75.46 -3.49 -9.65
N ASN A 15 76.69 -3.81 -10.08
CA ASN A 15 77.68 -2.80 -10.43
C ASN A 15 77.32 -2.06 -11.74
N GLU A 16 76.79 -2.75 -12.75
CA GLU A 16 76.29 -2.15 -13.99
C GLU A 16 75.12 -1.19 -13.73
N ASP A 17 74.12 -1.64 -12.96
CA ASP A 17 72.94 -0.84 -12.64
C ASP A 17 73.30 0.35 -11.75
N PHE A 18 74.21 0.16 -10.78
CA PHE A 18 74.71 1.26 -9.95
C PHE A 18 75.54 2.28 -10.76
N GLN A 19 76.35 1.83 -11.72
CA GLN A 19 77.07 2.73 -12.61
C GLN A 19 76.09 3.55 -13.46
N ALA A 20 75.05 2.92 -14.02
CA ALA A 20 74.03 3.62 -14.79
C ALA A 20 73.29 4.69 -13.98
N LEU A 21 73.02 4.42 -12.69
CA LEU A 21 72.47 5.41 -11.76
C LEU A 21 73.46 6.56 -11.50
N THR A 22 74.73 6.24 -11.27
CA THR A 22 75.75 7.26 -11.00
C THR A 22 76.01 8.16 -12.22
N ASP A 23 76.13 7.57 -13.41
CA ASP A 23 76.29 8.29 -14.68
C ASP A 23 75.11 9.25 -14.91
N TYR A 24 73.89 8.80 -14.63
CA TYR A 24 72.70 9.64 -14.73
C TYR A 24 72.73 10.84 -13.77
N LEU A 25 73.17 10.65 -12.52
CA LEU A 25 73.32 11.76 -11.58
C LEU A 25 74.36 12.78 -12.05
N VAL A 26 75.48 12.32 -12.59
CA VAL A 26 76.51 13.20 -13.17
C VAL A 26 75.96 13.98 -14.35
N ASP A 27 75.27 13.32 -15.28
CA ASP A 27 74.64 13.94 -16.45
C ASP A 27 73.56 14.95 -16.04
N SER A 28 72.79 14.65 -14.98
CA SER A 28 71.74 15.54 -14.45
C SER A 28 72.30 16.84 -13.86
N GLN A 29 73.47 16.78 -13.23
CA GLN A 29 74.16 17.95 -12.66
C GLN A 29 74.76 18.86 -13.75
N GLN A 30 74.98 18.34 -14.96
CA GLN A 30 75.54 19.08 -16.10
C GLN A 30 74.49 19.80 -16.95
N GLY A 31 73.21 19.79 -16.54
CA GLY A 31 72.18 20.67 -17.11
C GLY A 31 71.34 20.07 -18.25
N ALA A 32 71.37 18.75 -18.46
CA ALA A 32 70.53 18.07 -19.45
C ALA A 32 69.12 17.72 -18.94
N VAL A 33 68.54 18.53 -18.05
CA VAL A 33 67.36 18.20 -17.21
C VAL A 33 66.09 17.90 -18.04
N ASP A 34 65.91 18.54 -19.19
CA ASP A 34 64.67 18.40 -19.98
C ASP A 34 64.56 17.09 -20.78
N ALA A 35 65.69 16.44 -21.10
CA ALA A 35 65.69 15.13 -21.77
C ALA A 35 65.66 13.94 -20.78
N LEU A 36 65.74 14.23 -19.47
CA LEU A 36 65.92 13.24 -18.41
C LEU A 36 64.60 12.83 -17.72
N HIS A 37 63.49 13.52 -18.00
CA HIS A 37 62.18 13.31 -17.36
C HIS A 37 61.55 11.96 -17.76
N ASP A 38 61.62 11.56 -19.03
CA ASP A 38 61.03 10.31 -19.54
C ASP A 38 61.74 9.04 -19.05
N ARG A 39 63.01 9.17 -18.61
CA ARG A 39 63.81 8.04 -18.11
C ARG A 39 63.64 7.79 -16.61
N MET A 40 62.98 8.70 -15.89
CA MET A 40 62.84 8.66 -14.44
C MET A 40 62.18 7.37 -13.91
N PRO A 41 61.12 6.82 -14.53
CA PRO A 41 60.54 5.54 -14.10
C PRO A 41 61.54 4.37 -14.21
N VAL A 42 62.28 4.29 -15.31
CA VAL A 42 63.27 3.22 -15.57
C VAL A 42 64.42 3.26 -14.56
N LEU A 43 64.80 4.46 -14.10
CA LEU A 43 65.87 4.65 -13.14
C LEU A 43 65.44 4.36 -11.71
N HIS A 44 64.19 4.68 -11.35
CA HIS A 44 63.63 4.26 -10.07
C HIS A 44 63.58 2.72 -9.98
N ASP A 45 63.19 2.04 -11.06
CA ASP A 45 63.24 0.58 -11.14
C ASP A 45 64.68 0.05 -10.98
N ALA A 46 65.67 0.67 -11.61
CA ALA A 46 67.08 0.29 -11.47
C ALA A 46 67.62 0.49 -10.05
N ARG A 47 67.24 1.58 -9.36
CA ARG A 47 67.59 1.83 -7.95
C ARG A 47 67.05 0.73 -7.04
N ASN A 48 65.77 0.38 -7.19
CA ASN A 48 65.14 -0.69 -6.42
C ASN A 48 65.77 -2.07 -6.71
N GLU A 49 66.18 -2.29 -7.96
CA GLU A 49 66.86 -3.52 -8.36
C GLU A 49 68.26 -3.64 -7.72
N VAL A 50 69.06 -2.57 -7.71
CA VAL A 50 70.37 -2.56 -7.02
C VAL A 50 70.22 -2.89 -5.54
N GLU A 51 69.27 -2.24 -4.85
CA GLU A 51 68.99 -2.50 -3.44
C GLU A 51 68.67 -3.98 -3.21
N ARG A 52 67.74 -4.52 -3.98
CA ARG A 52 67.31 -5.92 -3.91
C ARG A 52 68.47 -6.87 -4.15
N LEU A 53 69.29 -6.63 -5.17
CA LEU A 53 70.45 -7.48 -5.51
C LEU A 53 71.48 -7.53 -4.38
N LEU A 54 71.75 -6.39 -3.75
CA LEU A 54 72.71 -6.31 -2.65
C LEU A 54 72.19 -7.02 -1.39
N VAL A 55 70.92 -6.81 -1.03
CA VAL A 55 70.28 -7.48 0.13
C VAL A 55 70.24 -9.00 -0.09
N ASP A 56 69.84 -9.46 -1.28
CA ASP A 56 69.78 -10.89 -1.61
C ASP A 56 71.15 -11.57 -1.59
N ALA A 57 72.23 -10.82 -1.88
CA ALA A 57 73.58 -11.33 -1.94
C ALA A 57 74.21 -11.58 -0.55
N ILE A 58 73.87 -10.77 0.46
CA ILE A 58 74.43 -10.85 1.83
C ILE A 58 74.36 -12.28 2.42
N PRO A 59 73.17 -12.91 2.58
CA PRO A 59 73.08 -14.23 3.22
C PRO A 59 73.80 -15.32 2.40
N ARG A 60 73.86 -15.15 1.07
CA ARG A 60 74.56 -16.07 0.17
C ARG A 60 76.08 -15.97 0.33
N PHE A 61 76.62 -14.74 0.44
CA PHE A 61 78.03 -14.50 0.73
C PHE A 61 78.42 -15.00 2.12
N ARG A 62 77.63 -14.72 3.16
CA ARG A 62 77.84 -15.24 4.52
C ARG A 62 78.00 -16.77 4.52
N LYS A 63 77.06 -17.47 3.88
CA LYS A 63 77.09 -18.94 3.75
C LYS A 63 78.29 -19.44 2.96
N MET A 64 78.68 -18.75 1.89
CA MET A 64 79.80 -19.14 1.04
C MET A 64 81.15 -18.93 1.73
N ILE A 65 81.30 -17.82 2.46
CA ILE A 65 82.50 -17.52 3.26
C ILE A 65 82.65 -18.49 4.42
N ALA A 66 81.57 -18.78 5.17
CA ALA A 66 81.59 -19.77 6.24
C ALA A 66 82.10 -21.14 5.76
N LYS A 67 81.67 -21.57 4.57
CA LYS A 67 82.15 -22.81 3.94
C LYS A 67 83.59 -22.73 3.42
N ALA A 68 84.06 -21.56 2.99
CA ALA A 68 85.43 -21.36 2.53
C ALA A 68 86.44 -21.33 3.69
N ARG A 69 85.99 -20.89 4.89
CA ARG A 69 86.77 -20.82 6.12
C ARG A 69 86.69 -22.08 7.00
N GLU A 70 85.97 -23.11 6.56
CA GLU A 70 85.89 -24.39 7.27
C GLU A 70 87.28 -25.04 7.36
N THR A 71 87.70 -25.37 8.58
CA THR A 71 89.04 -25.91 8.89
C THR A 71 89.02 -27.41 9.15
N ASN A 72 87.84 -28.01 9.34
CA ASN A 72 87.69 -29.46 9.47
C ASN A 72 87.83 -30.13 8.08
N PRO A 73 88.86 -30.98 7.86
CA PRO A 73 89.09 -31.61 6.55
C PRO A 73 87.94 -32.49 6.07
N ASN A 74 87.11 -33.01 6.98
CA ASN A 74 85.94 -33.84 6.66
C ASN A 74 84.71 -33.01 6.26
N MET A 75 84.72 -31.70 6.51
CA MET A 75 83.64 -30.76 6.21
C MET A 75 84.03 -29.75 5.12
N GLN A 76 85.32 -29.63 4.80
CA GLN A 76 85.84 -28.70 3.80
C GLN A 76 85.50 -29.17 2.38
N ILE A 77 84.70 -28.37 1.66
CA ILE A 77 84.21 -28.71 0.31
C ILE A 77 85.03 -27.99 -0.78
N TYR A 78 85.77 -26.94 -0.43
CA TYR A 78 86.53 -26.12 -1.37
C TYR A 78 88.03 -26.33 -1.21
N ASN A 79 88.74 -26.44 -2.36
CA ASN A 79 90.20 -26.42 -2.36
C ASN A 79 90.74 -25.00 -2.08
N GLU A 80 92.02 -24.89 -1.74
CA GLU A 80 92.65 -23.62 -1.35
C GLU A 80 92.50 -22.51 -2.42
N SER A 81 92.58 -22.88 -3.70
CA SER A 81 92.40 -21.94 -4.82
C SER A 81 90.98 -21.36 -4.84
N MET A 82 89.96 -22.19 -4.61
CA MET A 82 88.56 -21.75 -4.58
C MET A 82 88.25 -20.90 -3.34
N CYS A 83 88.83 -21.23 -2.19
CA CYS A 83 88.71 -20.38 -0.99
C CYS A 83 89.24 -18.96 -1.25
N LYS A 84 90.42 -18.84 -1.91
CA LYS A 84 90.97 -17.53 -2.32
C LYS A 84 90.04 -16.76 -3.27
N LYS A 85 89.42 -17.45 -4.24
CA LYS A 85 88.46 -16.83 -5.17
C LYS A 85 87.19 -16.34 -4.48
N ILE A 86 86.67 -17.10 -3.51
CA ILE A 86 85.48 -16.73 -2.72
C ILE A 86 85.76 -15.48 -1.88
N GLU A 87 86.90 -15.43 -1.19
CA GLU A 87 87.31 -14.24 -0.42
C GLU A 87 87.45 -13.02 -1.33
N HIS A 88 88.09 -13.17 -2.49
CA HIS A 88 88.24 -12.07 -3.45
C HIS A 88 86.88 -11.55 -3.96
N LEU A 89 85.95 -12.46 -4.29
CA LEU A 89 84.60 -12.08 -4.73
C LEU A 89 83.82 -11.36 -3.62
N PHE A 90 84.00 -11.79 -2.37
CA PHE A 90 83.39 -11.12 -1.22
C PHE A 90 83.98 -9.73 -0.99
N THR A 91 85.30 -9.55 -1.15
CA THR A 91 85.92 -8.22 -1.14
C THR A 91 85.34 -7.34 -2.24
N ALA A 92 85.20 -7.86 -3.47
CA ALA A 92 84.60 -7.11 -4.58
C ALA A 92 83.14 -6.71 -4.29
N PHE A 93 82.37 -7.59 -3.64
CA PHE A 93 81.02 -7.28 -3.15
C PHE A 93 81.04 -6.15 -2.10
N CYS A 94 81.93 -6.23 -1.11
CA CYS A 94 82.07 -5.19 -0.09
C CYS A 94 82.44 -3.84 -0.70
N VAL A 95 83.27 -3.82 -1.76
CA VAL A 95 83.59 -2.60 -2.51
C VAL A 95 82.33 -2.01 -3.13
N VAL A 96 81.56 -2.78 -3.92
CA VAL A 96 80.33 -2.27 -4.56
C VAL A 96 79.31 -1.80 -3.50
N PHE A 97 79.13 -2.57 -2.43
CA PHE A 97 78.23 -2.22 -1.34
C PHE A 97 78.67 -0.93 -0.63
N CYS A 98 79.97 -0.76 -0.39
CA CYS A 98 80.53 0.46 0.21
C CYS A 98 80.37 1.67 -0.72
N LYS A 99 80.52 1.50 -2.05
CA LYS A 99 80.21 2.56 -3.01
C LYS A 99 78.75 3.00 -2.93
N VAL A 100 77.82 2.05 -2.80
CA VAL A 100 76.39 2.35 -2.68
C VAL A 100 76.07 3.07 -1.38
N LEU A 101 76.62 2.61 -0.24
CA LEU A 101 76.36 3.22 1.06
C LEU A 101 77.00 4.61 1.21
N ASN A 102 78.29 4.73 0.87
CA ASN A 102 79.12 5.86 1.27
C ASN A 102 79.62 6.71 0.09
N GLY A 103 79.36 6.30 -1.16
CA GLY A 103 79.95 6.93 -2.33
C GLY A 103 81.48 6.80 -2.39
N SER A 104 82.07 5.89 -1.62
CA SER A 104 83.52 5.75 -1.44
C SER A 104 83.98 4.31 -1.48
N GLU A 105 85.22 4.11 -1.94
CA GLU A 105 85.92 2.81 -1.98
C GLU A 105 87.05 2.75 -0.95
N SER A 106 87.01 3.60 0.09
CA SER A 106 88.04 3.64 1.13
C SER A 106 88.27 2.24 1.71
N GLU A 107 89.54 1.80 1.70
CA GLU A 107 89.93 0.48 2.19
C GLU A 107 89.52 0.25 3.65
N GLU A 108 89.57 1.32 4.47
CA GLU A 108 89.12 1.31 5.87
C GLU A 108 87.61 1.04 6.00
N LEU A 109 86.80 1.65 5.12
CA LEU A 109 85.34 1.48 5.12
C LEU A 109 84.95 0.10 4.58
N VAL A 110 85.67 -0.39 3.57
CA VAL A 110 85.45 -1.71 2.98
C VAL A 110 85.77 -2.80 4.01
N GLU A 111 86.87 -2.68 4.76
CA GLU A 111 87.20 -3.67 5.80
C GLU A 111 86.24 -3.60 7.00
N ALA A 112 85.83 -2.40 7.43
CA ALA A 112 84.79 -2.26 8.45
C ALA A 112 83.47 -2.91 8.02
N LEU A 113 83.04 -2.64 6.78
CA LEU A 113 81.83 -3.25 6.20
C LEU A 113 81.98 -4.77 6.07
N ARG A 114 83.15 -5.28 5.70
CA ARG A 114 83.42 -6.71 5.61
C ARG A 114 83.22 -7.42 6.95
N VAL A 115 83.66 -6.81 8.05
CA VAL A 115 83.43 -7.32 9.41
C VAL A 115 81.93 -7.32 9.73
N THR A 116 81.25 -6.20 9.49
CA THR A 116 79.81 -6.05 9.74
C THR A 116 78.95 -7.02 8.92
N LEU A 117 79.27 -7.21 7.64
CA LEU A 117 78.55 -8.11 6.75
C LEU A 117 78.72 -9.59 7.14
N LEU A 118 79.78 -9.95 7.87
CA LEU A 118 79.99 -11.31 8.39
C LEU A 118 79.33 -11.55 9.74
N ASP A 119 78.97 -10.50 10.47
CA ASP A 119 78.16 -10.60 11.67
C ASP A 119 76.72 -10.95 11.30
N ALA A 120 76.17 -12.02 11.88
CA ALA A 120 74.84 -12.52 11.56
C ALA A 120 73.73 -11.58 12.06
N ASP A 121 74.01 -10.82 13.12
CA ASP A 121 73.04 -10.03 13.87
C ASP A 121 73.03 -8.54 13.50
N SER A 122 73.88 -8.09 12.56
CA SER A 122 73.87 -6.69 12.10
C SER A 122 72.78 -6.47 11.05
N PRO A 123 71.74 -5.64 11.33
CA PRO A 123 70.88 -5.12 10.28
C PRO A 123 71.70 -4.17 9.40
N ILE A 124 71.51 -4.23 8.09
CA ILE A 124 72.13 -3.30 7.15
C ILE A 124 70.99 -2.63 6.40
N GLU A 125 70.79 -1.35 6.68
CA GLU A 125 69.77 -0.53 6.04
C GLU A 125 70.43 0.24 4.89
N LEU A 126 69.98 -0.01 3.65
CA LEU A 126 70.46 0.70 2.46
C LEU A 126 69.73 2.05 2.27
N ASP A 127 68.64 2.28 3.02
CA ASP A 127 67.82 3.49 3.00
C ASP A 127 68.57 4.76 3.46
N GLU A 128 69.71 4.61 4.12
CA GLU A 128 70.56 5.73 4.54
C GLU A 128 71.57 6.19 3.46
N SER A 129 71.63 5.51 2.31
CA SER A 129 72.51 5.91 1.21
C SER A 129 72.18 7.33 0.72
N PRO A 130 73.15 8.27 0.73
CA PRO A 130 72.95 9.63 0.21
C PRO A 130 72.54 9.63 -1.27
N LEU A 131 73.04 8.68 -2.06
CA LEU A 131 72.73 8.56 -3.48
C LEU A 131 71.30 8.08 -3.72
N PHE A 132 70.83 7.08 -2.97
CA PHE A 132 69.46 6.60 -3.09
C PHE A 132 68.45 7.66 -2.65
N ARG A 133 68.73 8.38 -1.56
CA ARG A 133 67.88 9.49 -1.12
C ARG A 133 67.77 10.59 -2.17
N GLN A 134 68.89 10.95 -2.82
CA GLN A 134 68.89 11.92 -3.91
C GLN A 134 68.04 11.47 -5.11
N PHE A 135 68.05 10.17 -5.44
CA PHE A 135 67.20 9.60 -6.48
C PHE A 135 65.71 9.64 -6.13
N ASP A 136 65.37 9.29 -4.90
CA ASP A 136 63.98 9.27 -4.44
C ASP A 136 63.39 10.70 -4.41
N GLU A 137 64.20 11.71 -4.07
CA GLU A 137 63.81 13.12 -4.17
C GLU A 137 63.49 13.54 -5.61
N LEU A 138 64.33 13.14 -6.59
CA LEU A 138 64.11 13.42 -8.01
C LEU A 138 62.86 12.72 -8.55
N TYR A 139 62.62 11.47 -8.16
CA TYR A 139 61.41 10.73 -8.55
C TYR A 139 60.14 11.34 -7.97
N ASN A 140 60.17 11.73 -6.69
CA ASN A 140 59.03 12.40 -6.05
C ASN A 140 58.70 13.74 -6.72
N ALA A 141 59.73 14.52 -7.09
CA ALA A 141 59.54 15.75 -7.85
C ALA A 141 58.90 15.50 -9.23
N PHE A 142 59.31 14.43 -9.93
CA PHE A 142 58.70 13.99 -11.19
C PHE A 142 57.20 13.64 -11.02
N VAL A 143 56.85 12.87 -9.99
CA VAL A 143 55.44 12.49 -9.73
C VAL A 143 54.57 13.72 -9.46
N VAL A 144 55.06 14.68 -8.68
CA VAL A 144 54.36 15.93 -8.39
C VAL A 144 54.17 16.77 -9.65
N GLN A 145 55.21 16.94 -10.47
CA GLN A 145 55.11 17.68 -11.73
C GLN A 145 54.11 17.02 -12.70
N ARG A 146 54.14 15.70 -12.83
CA ARG A 146 53.18 14.97 -13.68
C ARG A 146 51.74 15.11 -13.19
N ALA A 147 51.51 15.03 -11.87
CA ALA A 147 50.20 15.23 -11.28
C ALA A 147 49.67 16.67 -11.47
N GLN A 148 50.55 17.67 -11.53
CA GLN A 148 50.19 19.05 -11.83
C GLN A 148 49.95 19.29 -13.34
N ALA A 149 50.64 18.55 -14.21
CA ALA A 149 50.51 18.66 -15.66
C ALA A 149 49.26 17.96 -16.22
N GLU A 150 48.78 16.89 -15.57
CA GLU A 150 47.56 16.17 -15.97
C GLU A 150 46.35 16.66 -15.14
N GLU A 151 45.37 17.34 -15.77
CA GLU A 151 44.14 17.96 -15.20
C GLU A 151 43.17 17.01 -14.43
N TRP A 152 43.63 16.30 -13.41
CA TRP A 152 42.80 15.35 -12.66
C TRP A 152 41.75 16.05 -11.79
N HIS A 153 42.07 17.22 -11.23
CA HIS A 153 41.14 18.00 -10.40
C HIS A 153 39.91 18.51 -11.17
N THR A 154 40.08 18.91 -12.44
CA THR A 154 38.99 19.44 -13.27
C THR A 154 38.00 18.34 -13.68
N ARG A 155 38.51 17.13 -13.99
CA ARG A 155 37.68 15.99 -14.40
C ARG A 155 36.80 15.44 -13.27
N VAL A 156 37.30 15.39 -12.04
CA VAL A 156 36.53 14.92 -10.87
C VAL A 156 35.44 15.91 -10.47
N ALA A 157 35.72 17.22 -10.53
CA ALA A 157 34.75 18.26 -10.20
C ALA A 157 33.57 18.33 -11.20
N GLY A 158 33.84 18.14 -12.50
CA GLY A 158 32.80 18.08 -13.54
C GLY A 158 31.83 16.90 -13.32
N ALA A 159 32.36 15.69 -13.14
CA ALA A 159 31.54 14.48 -12.95
C ALA A 159 30.65 14.54 -11.70
N LEU A 160 31.11 15.15 -10.60
CA LEU A 160 30.30 15.33 -9.39
C LEU A 160 29.16 16.33 -9.60
N THR A 161 29.39 17.40 -10.36
CA THR A 161 28.37 18.41 -10.65
C THR A 161 27.24 17.81 -11.50
N ASP A 162 27.60 16.99 -12.50
CA ASP A 162 26.63 16.29 -13.34
C ASP A 162 25.78 15.29 -12.53
N ILE A 163 26.39 14.56 -11.59
CA ILE A 163 25.66 13.64 -10.69
C ILE A 163 24.63 14.39 -9.83
N VAL A 164 25.00 15.53 -9.24
CA VAL A 164 24.09 16.35 -8.43
C VAL A 164 22.94 16.91 -9.29
N GLN A 165 23.24 17.33 -10.52
CA GLN A 165 22.22 17.82 -11.45
C GLN A 165 21.23 16.70 -11.84
N PHE A 166 21.73 15.51 -12.18
CA PHE A 166 20.85 14.36 -12.48
C PHE A 166 20.04 13.90 -11.27
N GLU A 167 20.59 14.00 -10.07
CA GLU A 167 19.84 13.71 -8.85
C GLU A 167 18.69 14.69 -8.65
N ARG A 168 18.94 15.98 -8.88
CA ARG A 168 17.91 17.02 -8.83
C ARG A 168 16.82 16.81 -9.88
N GLU A 169 17.21 16.60 -11.13
CA GLU A 169 16.28 16.31 -12.23
C GLU A 169 15.49 15.03 -11.99
N GLY A 170 16.12 14.00 -11.42
CA GLY A 170 15.46 12.76 -11.00
C GLY A 170 14.41 12.99 -9.92
N ARG A 171 14.71 13.79 -8.90
CA ARG A 171 13.74 14.18 -7.86
C ARG A 171 12.56 14.97 -8.45
N GLU A 172 12.84 15.92 -9.34
CA GLU A 172 11.81 16.70 -10.04
C GLU A 172 10.91 15.79 -10.92
N LEU A 173 11.49 14.82 -11.63
CA LEU A 173 10.77 13.83 -12.42
C LEU A 173 9.86 12.95 -11.54
N VAL A 174 10.37 12.41 -10.43
CA VAL A 174 9.58 11.59 -9.50
C VAL A 174 8.41 12.40 -8.95
N GLN A 175 8.64 13.65 -8.54
CA GLN A 175 7.58 14.53 -8.05
C GLN A 175 6.52 14.80 -9.14
N ALA A 176 6.93 15.02 -10.38
CA ALA A 176 6.01 15.22 -11.50
C ALA A 176 5.17 13.96 -11.80
N GLN A 177 5.81 12.78 -11.79
CA GLN A 177 5.13 11.49 -11.98
C GLN A 177 4.14 11.20 -10.85
N GLU A 178 4.50 11.47 -9.59
CA GLU A 178 3.58 11.33 -8.46
C GLU A 178 2.39 12.28 -8.58
N GLN A 179 2.61 13.54 -8.95
CA GLN A 179 1.53 14.50 -9.15
C GLN A 179 0.59 14.07 -10.28
N GLN A 180 1.13 13.55 -11.38
CA GLN A 180 0.33 13.03 -12.48
C GLN A 180 -0.48 11.81 -12.05
N GLY A 181 0.13 10.84 -11.36
CA GLY A 181 -0.56 9.66 -10.83
C GLY A 181 -1.67 10.02 -9.84
N ARG A 182 -1.43 11.00 -8.94
CA ARG A 182 -2.45 11.51 -8.01
C ARG A 182 -3.63 12.15 -8.76
N LYS A 183 -3.37 13.00 -9.77
CA LYS A 183 -4.44 13.62 -10.58
C LYS A 183 -5.30 12.57 -11.28
N GLN A 184 -4.67 11.57 -11.89
CA GLN A 184 -5.39 10.48 -12.57
C GLN A 184 -6.27 9.69 -11.59
N CYS A 185 -5.74 9.29 -10.44
CA CYS A 185 -6.50 8.58 -9.40
C CYS A 185 -7.70 9.39 -8.89
N VAL A 186 -7.54 10.71 -8.71
CA VAL A 186 -8.65 11.60 -8.33
C VAL A 186 -9.73 11.65 -9.43
N CYS A 187 -9.34 11.77 -10.70
CA CYS A 187 -10.29 11.76 -11.82
C CYS A 187 -11.05 10.42 -11.91
N GLU A 188 -10.36 9.29 -11.78
CA GLU A 188 -10.96 7.95 -11.78
C GLU A 188 -11.94 7.78 -10.61
N THR A 189 -11.55 8.24 -9.41
CA THR A 189 -12.42 8.20 -8.23
C THR A 189 -13.67 9.07 -8.41
N GLN A 190 -13.54 10.27 -8.98
CA GLN A 190 -14.66 11.16 -9.25
C GLN A 190 -15.62 10.58 -10.30
N GLN A 191 -15.09 9.95 -11.35
CA GLN A 191 -15.90 9.26 -12.36
C GLN A 191 -16.66 8.09 -11.73
N HIS A 192 -15.97 7.24 -10.98
CA HIS A 192 -16.61 6.11 -10.31
C HIS A 192 -17.69 6.55 -9.32
N TYR A 193 -17.43 7.58 -8.52
CA TYR A 193 -18.42 8.18 -7.64
C TYR A 193 -19.65 8.66 -8.41
N SER A 194 -19.45 9.36 -9.52
CA SER A 194 -20.53 9.88 -10.37
C SER A 194 -21.37 8.74 -10.98
N GLU A 195 -20.72 7.67 -11.44
CA GLU A 195 -21.39 6.47 -11.96
C GLU A 195 -22.24 5.76 -10.90
N VAL A 196 -21.71 5.64 -9.68
CA VAL A 196 -22.44 5.03 -8.55
C VAL A 196 -23.64 5.88 -8.17
N VAL A 197 -23.48 7.20 -8.04
CA VAL A 197 -24.57 8.12 -7.74
C VAL A 197 -25.66 8.04 -8.80
N GLU A 198 -25.29 8.05 -10.08
CA GLU A 198 -26.26 7.95 -11.17
C GLU A 198 -26.99 6.62 -11.17
N ARG A 199 -26.29 5.51 -10.91
CA ARG A 199 -26.92 4.19 -10.77
C ARG A 199 -27.92 4.17 -9.61
N LEU A 200 -27.56 4.74 -8.46
CA LEU A 200 -28.46 4.84 -7.30
C LEU A 200 -29.68 5.72 -7.61
N ARG A 201 -29.49 6.83 -8.33
CA ARG A 201 -30.59 7.71 -8.79
C ARG A 201 -31.56 6.96 -9.68
N VAL A 202 -31.06 6.27 -10.72
CA VAL A 202 -31.89 5.48 -11.65
C VAL A 202 -32.64 4.36 -10.92
N GLN A 203 -31.99 3.68 -9.96
CA GLN A 203 -32.65 2.65 -9.14
C GLN A 203 -33.75 3.24 -8.25
N ALA A 204 -33.50 4.40 -7.61
CA ALA A 204 -34.49 5.07 -6.79
C ALA A 204 -35.70 5.54 -7.61
N GLU A 205 -35.47 6.10 -8.80
CA GLU A 205 -36.51 6.49 -9.74
C GLU A 205 -37.33 5.30 -10.23
N ALA A 206 -36.67 4.18 -10.55
CA ALA A 206 -37.35 2.94 -10.94
C ALA A 206 -38.22 2.37 -9.82
N LYS A 207 -37.71 2.32 -8.58
CA LYS A 207 -38.48 1.90 -7.39
C LYS A 207 -39.67 2.82 -7.13
N TRP A 208 -39.47 4.14 -7.21
CA TRP A 208 -40.55 5.11 -7.03
C TRP A 208 -41.64 4.99 -8.09
N LYS A 209 -41.26 4.75 -9.35
CA LYS A 209 -42.21 4.50 -10.43
C LYS A 209 -43.01 3.24 -10.17
N GLN A 210 -42.34 2.13 -9.81
CA GLN A 210 -43.01 0.88 -9.45
C GLN A 210 -44.01 1.06 -8.30
N GLU A 211 -43.63 1.81 -7.26
CA GLU A 211 -44.51 2.11 -6.13
C GLU A 211 -45.69 3.00 -6.56
N THR A 212 -45.46 3.99 -7.42
CA THR A 212 -46.54 4.85 -7.95
C THR A 212 -47.55 4.04 -8.76
N ASP A 213 -47.08 3.14 -9.63
CA ASP A 213 -47.92 2.25 -10.42
C ASP A 213 -48.71 1.29 -9.51
N ARG A 214 -48.06 0.72 -8.47
CA ARG A 214 -48.70 -0.12 -7.45
C ARG A 214 -49.81 0.62 -6.72
N ARG A 215 -49.55 1.85 -6.26
CA ARG A 215 -50.54 2.71 -5.59
C ARG A 215 -51.74 3.00 -6.48
N GLY A 216 -51.50 3.28 -7.77
CA GLY A 216 -52.55 3.49 -8.76
C GLY A 216 -53.41 2.23 -8.97
N ALA A 217 -52.76 1.07 -9.13
CA ALA A 217 -53.45 -0.21 -9.29
C ALA A 217 -54.27 -0.60 -8.05
N GLU A 218 -53.72 -0.39 -6.86
CA GLU A 218 -54.42 -0.61 -5.60
C GLU A 218 -55.66 0.27 -5.46
N HIS A 219 -55.51 1.58 -5.74
CA HIS A 219 -56.61 2.52 -5.69
C HIS A 219 -57.73 2.13 -6.66
N ALA A 220 -57.37 1.79 -7.91
CA ALA A 220 -58.32 1.34 -8.92
C ALA A 220 -59.03 0.04 -8.51
N ARG A 221 -58.30 -0.93 -7.92
CA ARG A 221 -58.85 -2.19 -7.41
C ARG A 221 -59.90 -1.93 -6.33
N LEU A 222 -59.58 -1.08 -5.35
CA LEU A 222 -60.48 -0.77 -4.23
C LEU A 222 -61.73 -0.01 -4.69
N ILE A 223 -61.60 0.93 -5.64
CA ILE A 223 -62.75 1.62 -6.25
C ILE A 223 -63.66 0.63 -6.98
N THR A 224 -63.10 -0.26 -7.79
CA THR A 224 -63.89 -1.25 -8.53
C THR A 224 -64.61 -2.19 -7.58
N ALA A 225 -63.92 -2.67 -6.54
CA ALA A 225 -64.50 -3.54 -5.53
C ALA A 225 -65.62 -2.84 -4.75
N SER A 226 -65.43 -1.59 -4.31
CA SER A 226 -66.46 -0.86 -3.55
C SER A 226 -67.71 -0.56 -4.39
N ARG A 227 -67.54 -0.30 -5.69
CA ARG A 227 -68.66 -0.17 -6.64
C ARG A 227 -69.41 -1.49 -6.83
N ALA A 228 -68.70 -2.62 -6.86
CA ALA A 228 -69.33 -3.93 -6.94
C ALA A 228 -70.19 -4.20 -5.68
N VAL A 229 -69.71 -3.82 -4.50
CA VAL A 229 -70.50 -3.90 -3.24
C VAL A 229 -71.79 -3.08 -3.33
N ALA A 230 -71.73 -1.88 -3.91
CA ALA A 230 -72.94 -1.06 -4.11
C ALA A 230 -74.00 -1.75 -5.00
N ALA A 231 -73.59 -2.64 -5.91
CA ALA A 231 -74.50 -3.38 -6.78
C ALA A 231 -75.06 -4.66 -6.11
N THR A 232 -74.26 -5.35 -5.29
CA THR A 232 -74.63 -6.64 -4.68
C THR A 232 -75.20 -6.52 -3.26
N GLY A 233 -75.02 -5.37 -2.61
CA GLY A 233 -75.36 -5.15 -1.20
C GLY A 233 -74.21 -5.49 -0.25
N LEU A 234 -74.15 -4.78 0.89
CA LEU A 234 -73.06 -4.90 1.87
C LEU A 234 -73.13 -6.25 2.60
N SER A 235 -74.33 -6.68 3.00
CA SER A 235 -74.53 -7.94 3.72
C SER A 235 -74.05 -9.15 2.91
N SER A 236 -74.43 -9.23 1.62
CA SER A 236 -74.02 -10.31 0.70
C SER A 236 -72.49 -10.33 0.48
N PHE A 237 -71.88 -9.14 0.37
CA PHE A 237 -70.42 -9.04 0.27
C PHE A 237 -69.71 -9.59 1.51
N ILE A 238 -70.20 -9.23 2.71
CA ILE A 238 -69.63 -9.70 3.98
C ILE A 238 -69.76 -11.21 4.11
N GLU A 239 -70.93 -11.77 3.79
CA GLU A 239 -71.16 -13.22 3.81
C GLU A 239 -70.20 -14.00 2.91
N THR A 240 -69.83 -13.40 1.78
CA THR A 240 -68.98 -14.04 0.76
C THR A 240 -67.48 -13.87 1.05
N GLN A 241 -67.05 -12.70 1.54
CA GLN A 241 -65.62 -12.35 1.64
C GLN A 241 -65.05 -12.52 3.04
N VAL A 242 -65.87 -12.42 4.08
CA VAL A 242 -65.41 -12.51 5.48
C VAL A 242 -65.62 -13.94 5.98
N PRO A 243 -64.61 -14.59 6.59
CA PRO A 243 -64.77 -15.92 7.18
C PRO A 243 -65.91 -15.95 8.19
N HIS A 244 -66.77 -16.97 8.11
CA HIS A 244 -68.00 -17.10 8.92
C HIS A 244 -67.75 -16.90 10.43
N ALA A 245 -66.66 -17.43 10.96
CA ALA A 245 -66.29 -17.29 12.38
C ALA A 245 -66.04 -15.84 12.83
N LEU A 246 -65.77 -14.92 11.89
CA LEU A 246 -65.39 -13.54 12.15
C LEU A 246 -66.45 -12.53 11.67
N GLN A 247 -67.48 -12.96 10.93
CA GLN A 247 -68.50 -12.09 10.34
C GLN A 247 -69.20 -11.21 11.37
N ARG A 248 -69.67 -11.78 12.49
CA ARG A 248 -70.36 -11.02 13.55
C ARG A 248 -69.49 -9.90 14.12
N ARG A 249 -68.26 -10.23 14.54
CA ARG A 249 -67.32 -9.25 15.11
C ARG A 249 -66.93 -8.19 14.07
N PHE A 250 -66.75 -8.59 12.81
CA PHE A 250 -66.47 -7.67 11.71
C PHE A 250 -67.60 -6.66 11.52
N VAL A 251 -68.85 -7.14 11.47
CA VAL A 251 -70.04 -6.31 11.32
C VAL A 251 -70.22 -5.37 12.51
N GLU A 252 -70.06 -5.86 13.74
CA GLU A 252 -70.11 -5.04 14.95
C GLU A 252 -69.07 -3.90 14.89
N ASN A 253 -67.81 -4.21 14.52
CA ASN A 253 -66.77 -3.20 14.39
C ASN A 253 -67.08 -2.17 13.29
N MET A 254 -67.61 -2.62 12.13
CA MET A 254 -68.01 -1.73 11.04
C MET A 254 -69.19 -0.84 11.43
N PHE A 255 -70.19 -1.40 12.11
CA PHE A 255 -71.33 -0.65 12.62
C PHE A 255 -70.85 0.45 13.59
N HIS A 256 -69.95 0.10 14.51
CA HIS A 256 -69.37 1.07 15.44
C HIS A 256 -68.62 2.19 14.72
N LEU A 257 -67.85 1.87 13.67
CA LEU A 257 -67.15 2.85 12.85
C LEU A 257 -68.12 3.80 12.14
N VAL A 258 -69.13 3.27 11.44
CA VAL A 258 -70.16 4.08 10.73
C VAL A 258 -70.94 4.95 11.71
N ARG A 259 -71.33 4.38 12.85
CA ARG A 259 -72.02 5.13 13.91
C ARG A 259 -71.14 6.26 14.42
N ALA A 260 -69.86 6.00 14.71
CA ALA A 260 -68.91 7.01 15.18
C ALA A 260 -68.72 8.13 14.15
N LEU A 261 -68.60 7.80 12.86
CA LEU A 261 -68.52 8.79 11.77
C LEU A 261 -69.73 9.73 11.76
N ARG A 262 -70.91 9.25 12.13
CA ARG A 262 -72.13 10.07 12.18
C ARG A 262 -72.31 10.83 13.49
N THR A 263 -71.79 10.32 14.61
CA THR A 263 -72.00 10.93 15.93
C THR A 263 -70.87 11.85 16.39
N THR A 264 -69.64 11.61 15.93
CA THR A 264 -68.42 12.34 16.32
C THR A 264 -67.52 12.59 15.11
N PRO A 265 -68.00 13.28 14.06
CA PRO A 265 -67.29 13.39 12.76
C PRO A 265 -65.95 14.13 12.83
N GLU A 266 -65.72 14.92 13.89
CA GLU A 266 -64.48 15.64 14.18
C GLU A 266 -63.33 14.79 14.72
N ASP A 267 -63.55 13.54 15.15
CA ASP A 267 -62.50 12.69 15.69
C ASP A 267 -61.49 12.27 14.60
N VAL A 268 -60.24 12.72 14.75
CA VAL A 268 -59.16 12.44 13.80
C VAL A 268 -58.85 10.95 13.69
N HIS A 269 -59.06 10.16 14.75
CA HIS A 269 -58.75 8.73 14.75
C HIS A 269 -59.73 7.90 13.92
N ILE A 270 -60.99 8.34 13.82
CA ILE A 270 -61.95 7.73 12.89
C ILE A 270 -61.80 8.31 11.49
N ARG A 271 -61.39 9.57 11.33
CA ARG A 271 -61.14 10.16 9.99
C ARG A 271 -59.88 9.61 9.32
N ARG A 272 -58.90 9.13 10.09
CA ARG A 272 -57.63 8.58 9.60
C ARG A 272 -57.34 7.22 10.22
N LEU A 273 -57.74 6.16 9.51
CA LEU A 273 -57.47 4.78 9.91
C LEU A 273 -56.03 4.42 9.56
N ARG A 274 -55.15 4.50 10.55
CA ARG A 274 -53.72 4.19 10.42
C ARG A 274 -53.50 2.69 10.52
N ASN A 275 -52.88 2.08 9.51
CA ASN A 275 -52.64 0.64 9.50
C ASN A 275 -51.81 0.17 10.71
N ASN A 276 -50.86 0.97 11.17
CA ASN A 276 -50.02 0.63 12.32
C ASN A 276 -50.70 0.92 13.68
N ASN A 277 -51.96 1.33 13.71
CA ASN A 277 -52.71 1.51 14.95
C ASN A 277 -53.05 0.13 15.55
N GLN A 278 -52.63 -0.11 16.79
CA GLN A 278 -52.82 -1.39 17.49
C GLN A 278 -54.29 -1.83 17.57
N GLN A 279 -55.20 -0.89 17.82
CA GLN A 279 -56.63 -1.19 17.91
C GLN A 279 -57.22 -1.54 16.54
N LEU A 280 -56.85 -0.81 15.49
CA LEU A 280 -57.24 -1.13 14.11
C LEU A 280 -56.74 -2.53 13.71
N MET A 281 -55.47 -2.84 14.02
CA MET A 281 -54.89 -4.17 13.78
C MET A 281 -55.64 -5.27 14.53
N ALA A 282 -55.99 -5.05 15.80
CA ALA A 282 -56.74 -6.03 16.58
C ALA A 282 -58.18 -6.26 16.05
N HIS A 283 -58.79 -5.25 15.44
CA HIS A 283 -60.15 -5.34 14.89
C HIS A 283 -60.20 -5.93 13.49
N TYR A 284 -59.24 -5.59 12.62
CA TYR A 284 -59.32 -5.88 11.19
C TYR A 284 -58.10 -6.62 10.62
N GLY A 285 -57.00 -6.74 11.37
CA GLY A 285 -55.75 -7.28 10.89
C GLY A 285 -54.85 -6.21 10.25
N HIS A 286 -53.79 -6.66 9.57
CA HIS A 286 -52.85 -5.80 8.86
C HIS A 286 -52.54 -6.42 7.49
N PRO A 287 -52.50 -5.63 6.39
CA PRO A 287 -52.35 -6.18 5.04
C PRO A 287 -50.97 -6.83 4.80
N CYS A 288 -49.94 -6.40 5.54
CA CYS A 288 -48.59 -6.99 5.50
C CYS A 288 -48.40 -8.20 6.44
N LEU A 289 -49.44 -8.71 7.11
CA LEU A 289 -49.30 -9.82 8.07
C LEU A 289 -50.08 -11.05 7.61
N CYS A 290 -49.38 -12.18 7.53
CA CYS A 290 -49.96 -13.49 7.31
C CYS A 290 -49.44 -14.47 8.36
N LEU A 291 -50.22 -15.50 8.72
CA LEU A 291 -49.65 -16.61 9.48
C LEU A 291 -48.58 -17.28 8.63
N GLY A 292 -47.41 -17.52 9.23
CA GLY A 292 -46.37 -18.33 8.59
C GLY A 292 -46.82 -19.78 8.40
N GLU A 293 -46.04 -20.55 7.64
CA GLU A 293 -46.18 -22.02 7.49
C GLU A 293 -47.28 -22.54 6.56
N GLY A 294 -47.67 -21.78 5.53
CA GLY A 294 -48.61 -22.26 4.51
C GLY A 294 -50.05 -22.47 5.00
N ARG A 295 -50.39 -21.92 6.17
CA ARG A 295 -51.75 -21.89 6.70
C ARG A 295 -52.49 -20.65 6.19
N GLU A 296 -53.75 -20.82 5.80
CA GLU A 296 -54.60 -19.68 5.44
C GLU A 296 -54.86 -18.81 6.67
N CYS A 297 -54.33 -17.58 6.65
CA CYS A 297 -54.58 -16.61 7.71
C CYS A 297 -55.91 -15.91 7.48
N LEU A 298 -56.88 -16.12 8.37
CA LEU A 298 -58.18 -15.46 8.31
C LEU A 298 -58.07 -13.93 8.33
N CYS A 299 -57.02 -13.37 8.94
CA CYS A 299 -56.80 -11.92 8.99
C CYS A 299 -56.64 -11.29 7.60
N ALA A 300 -56.09 -12.02 6.62
CA ALA A 300 -55.89 -11.49 5.27
C ALA A 300 -57.24 -11.24 4.57
N ALA A 301 -58.19 -12.16 4.73
CA ALA A 301 -59.55 -11.99 4.19
C ALA A 301 -60.30 -10.86 4.92
N VAL A 302 -60.16 -10.79 6.25
CA VAL A 302 -60.80 -9.74 7.07
C VAL A 302 -60.28 -8.35 6.69
N VAL A 303 -58.97 -8.14 6.59
CA VAL A 303 -58.41 -6.84 6.23
C VAL A 303 -58.78 -6.48 4.80
N ALA A 304 -58.71 -7.42 3.85
CA ALA A 304 -59.09 -7.16 2.46
C ALA A 304 -60.56 -6.74 2.33
N ALA A 305 -61.47 -7.40 3.06
CA ALA A 305 -62.88 -7.00 3.11
C ALA A 305 -63.06 -5.64 3.78
N ALA A 306 -62.32 -5.37 4.87
CA ALA A 306 -62.38 -4.10 5.58
C ALA A 306 -62.03 -2.92 4.68
N GLU A 307 -60.95 -3.03 3.91
CA GLU A 307 -60.50 -1.96 3.01
C GLU A 307 -61.54 -1.62 1.94
N VAL A 308 -62.24 -2.61 1.40
CA VAL A 308 -63.32 -2.40 0.42
C VAL A 308 -64.51 -1.69 1.06
N VAL A 309 -64.89 -2.10 2.29
CA VAL A 309 -65.99 -1.48 3.04
C VAL A 309 -65.64 -0.04 3.45
N TRP A 310 -64.40 0.23 3.87
CA TRP A 310 -63.93 1.58 4.14
C TRP A 310 -63.99 2.46 2.89
N TYR A 311 -63.59 1.94 1.72
CA TYR A 311 -63.78 2.66 0.46
C TYR A 311 -65.25 2.97 0.17
N ARG A 312 -66.16 2.06 0.53
CA ARG A 312 -67.60 2.29 0.41
C ARG A 312 -68.10 3.38 1.37
N PHE A 313 -67.51 3.48 2.56
CA PHE A 313 -67.78 4.56 3.52
C PHE A 313 -67.21 5.92 3.09
N GLY A 314 -66.38 5.97 2.05
CA GLY A 314 -65.77 7.21 1.54
C GLY A 314 -64.32 7.42 1.97
N TYR A 315 -63.67 6.41 2.55
CA TYR A 315 -62.23 6.48 2.78
C TYR A 315 -61.44 6.29 1.48
N VAL A 316 -60.27 6.92 1.42
CA VAL A 316 -59.29 6.72 0.36
C VAL A 316 -57.93 6.40 0.96
N VAL A 317 -57.18 5.50 0.33
CA VAL A 317 -55.78 5.22 0.68
C VAL A 317 -54.95 6.49 0.48
N ARG A 318 -54.20 6.83 1.52
CA ARG A 318 -53.16 7.85 1.53
C ARG A 318 -51.86 7.26 2.06
N TYR A 319 -50.78 7.93 1.71
CA TYR A 319 -49.43 7.58 2.14
C TYR A 319 -48.82 8.79 2.82
N THR A 320 -48.28 8.61 4.03
CA THR A 320 -47.52 9.68 4.67
C THR A 320 -46.18 9.87 3.95
N ASN A 321 -45.64 11.09 4.03
CA ASN A 321 -44.30 11.40 3.53
C ASN A 321 -43.23 11.30 4.62
N THR A 322 -43.58 10.69 5.76
CA THR A 322 -42.70 10.59 6.93
C THR A 322 -42.33 9.13 7.10
N THR A 323 -41.04 8.86 7.18
CA THR A 323 -40.54 7.52 7.50
C THR A 323 -41.00 7.15 8.90
N VAL A 324 -41.81 6.08 8.97
CA VAL A 324 -42.21 5.45 10.23
C VAL A 324 -41.42 4.15 10.38
N PRO A 325 -41.11 3.70 11.60
CA PRO A 325 -40.57 2.36 11.80
C PRO A 325 -41.47 1.33 11.12
N SER A 326 -40.89 0.46 10.30
CA SER A 326 -41.65 -0.61 9.64
C SER A 326 -42.36 -1.47 10.68
N LEU A 327 -43.49 -2.07 10.31
CA LEU A 327 -44.20 -2.98 11.19
C LEU A 327 -43.30 -4.15 11.62
N GLN A 328 -42.45 -4.64 10.70
CA GLN A 328 -41.43 -5.64 11.01
C GLN A 328 -40.53 -5.20 12.16
N ASN A 329 -39.98 -3.99 12.11
CA ASN A 329 -39.12 -3.48 13.18
C ASN A 329 -39.89 -3.39 14.51
N GLN A 330 -41.16 -2.98 14.48
CA GLN A 330 -42.00 -2.90 15.69
C GLN A 330 -42.26 -4.29 16.31
N ILE A 331 -42.37 -5.34 15.48
CA ILE A 331 -42.50 -6.72 15.93
C ILE A 331 -41.18 -7.23 16.52
N GLU A 332 -40.05 -6.99 15.85
CA GLU A 332 -38.72 -7.42 16.27
C GLU A 332 -38.30 -6.82 17.62
N VAL A 333 -38.72 -5.59 17.92
CA VAL A 333 -38.44 -4.93 19.22
C VAL A 333 -39.52 -5.18 20.28
N HIS A 334 -40.43 -6.14 20.06
CA HIS A 334 -41.51 -6.51 20.99
C HIS A 334 -42.49 -5.37 21.33
N ALA A 335 -42.58 -4.31 20.51
CA ALA A 335 -43.49 -3.18 20.77
C ALA A 335 -44.98 -3.52 20.53
N LEU A 336 -45.26 -4.65 19.88
CA LEU A 336 -46.60 -5.11 19.49
C LEU A 336 -46.96 -6.49 20.05
N GLU A 337 -46.22 -6.99 21.04
CA GLU A 337 -46.36 -8.38 21.53
C GLU A 337 -47.75 -8.67 22.11
N ASP A 338 -48.36 -7.68 22.77
CA ASP A 338 -49.71 -7.77 23.37
C ASP A 338 -50.84 -7.65 22.33
N VAL A 339 -50.53 -7.30 21.08
CA VAL A 339 -51.55 -7.12 20.05
C VAL A 339 -51.98 -8.49 19.51
N THR A 340 -53.25 -8.82 19.72
CA THR A 340 -53.88 -10.03 19.16
C THR A 340 -54.71 -9.67 17.94
N LEU A 341 -54.44 -10.33 16.81
CA LEU A 341 -55.15 -10.10 15.55
C LEU A 341 -56.52 -10.82 15.52
N PRO A 342 -57.39 -10.56 14.52
CA PRO A 342 -58.71 -11.20 14.44
C PRO A 342 -58.71 -12.73 14.47
N CYS A 343 -57.62 -13.37 14.00
CA CYS A 343 -57.43 -14.82 14.07
C CYS A 343 -57.16 -15.35 15.50
N SER A 344 -57.15 -14.48 16.52
CA SER A 344 -56.84 -14.79 17.92
C SER A 344 -55.39 -15.21 18.20
N HIS A 345 -54.50 -15.08 17.21
CA HIS A 345 -53.06 -15.21 17.41
C HIS A 345 -52.41 -13.83 17.61
N SER A 346 -51.33 -13.78 18.39
CA SER A 346 -50.52 -12.57 18.54
C SER A 346 -49.93 -12.14 17.20
N VAL A 347 -49.71 -10.84 17.03
CA VAL A 347 -48.97 -10.27 15.91
C VAL A 347 -47.60 -10.96 15.72
N SER A 348 -46.92 -11.35 16.80
CA SER A 348 -45.61 -12.03 16.74
C SER A 348 -45.66 -13.43 16.10
N ALA A 349 -46.85 -14.05 16.04
CA ALA A 349 -47.05 -15.34 15.34
C ALA A 349 -47.20 -15.17 13.81
N HIS A 350 -47.23 -13.94 13.31
CA HIS A 350 -47.40 -13.65 11.90
C HIS A 350 -46.06 -13.32 11.24
N GLN A 351 -45.92 -13.74 9.99
CA GLN A 351 -44.84 -13.33 9.10
C GLN A 351 -45.20 -12.02 8.43
N TYR A 352 -44.20 -11.15 8.36
CA TYR A 352 -44.31 -9.88 7.67
C TYR A 352 -44.03 -10.05 6.17
N GLN A 353 -44.96 -9.59 5.33
CA GLN A 353 -44.84 -9.55 3.88
C GLN A 353 -44.75 -8.09 3.42
N ASN A 354 -43.61 -7.72 2.85
CA ASN A 354 -43.38 -6.36 2.38
C ASN A 354 -44.33 -6.01 1.21
N MET A 355 -45.06 -4.90 1.34
CA MET A 355 -45.97 -4.40 0.31
C MET A 355 -45.36 -3.29 -0.58
N GLY A 356 -44.21 -2.75 -0.20
CA GLY A 356 -43.44 -1.75 -0.95
C GLY A 356 -43.67 -0.30 -0.51
N PHE A 357 -44.65 -0.01 0.34
CA PHE A 357 -44.92 1.35 0.81
C PHE A 357 -44.03 1.77 1.99
N GLU A 358 -43.46 0.79 2.69
CA GLU A 358 -42.79 0.95 3.98
C GLU A 358 -41.46 1.72 3.87
N ASP A 359 -40.86 1.72 2.67
CA ASP A 359 -39.68 2.53 2.33
C ASP A 359 -40.02 4.03 2.21
N TYR A 360 -41.29 4.38 2.03
CA TYR A 360 -41.74 5.74 1.70
C TYR A 360 -42.59 6.40 2.80
N GLY A 361 -43.20 5.60 3.67
CA GLY A 361 -43.99 6.10 4.80
C GLY A 361 -45.04 5.10 5.29
N GLU A 362 -46.08 5.62 5.92
CA GLU A 362 -47.21 4.83 6.43
C GLU A 362 -48.37 4.85 5.44
N ARG A 363 -48.96 3.67 5.20
CA ARG A 363 -50.25 3.54 4.51
C ARG A 363 -51.40 3.75 5.50
N LEU A 364 -52.34 4.63 5.16
CA LEU A 364 -53.53 4.90 5.96
C LEU A 364 -54.75 5.12 5.08
N PHE A 365 -55.94 5.01 5.65
CA PHE A 365 -57.20 5.38 5.01
C PHE A 365 -57.68 6.70 5.59
N GLU A 366 -57.80 7.71 4.74
CA GLU A 366 -58.31 9.03 5.11
C GLU A 366 -59.70 9.22 4.55
N LEU A 367 -60.64 9.69 5.36
CA LEU A 367 -62.00 9.97 4.94
C LEU A 367 -62.00 11.16 3.97
N ASP A 368 -62.42 10.93 2.73
CA ASP A 368 -62.59 11.95 1.68
C ASP A 368 -64.08 12.28 1.54
N GLU A 369 -64.67 12.76 2.65
CA GLU A 369 -66.07 13.14 2.66
C GLU A 369 -66.32 14.36 1.74
N PRO A 370 -67.45 14.41 1.03
CA PRO A 370 -67.83 15.59 0.27
C PRO A 370 -67.91 16.83 1.19
N ASP A 371 -67.52 18.00 0.68
CA ASP A 371 -67.62 19.24 1.45
C ASP A 371 -69.05 19.80 1.32
N ALA A 372 -69.82 19.73 2.41
CA ALA A 372 -71.21 20.19 2.44
C ALA A 372 -71.39 21.67 2.04
N MET A 373 -70.35 22.50 2.25
CA MET A 373 -70.37 23.92 1.88
C MET A 373 -70.09 24.15 0.38
N LYS A 374 -69.44 23.19 -0.29
CA LYS A 374 -69.11 23.28 -1.73
C LYS A 374 -70.10 22.53 -2.60
N ASP A 375 -70.56 21.36 -2.15
CA ASP A 375 -71.44 20.46 -2.88
C ASP A 375 -72.36 19.73 -1.89
N SER A 376 -73.44 20.42 -1.52
CA SER A 376 -74.44 19.93 -0.57
C SER A 376 -75.16 18.69 -1.06
N ASP A 377 -75.40 18.57 -2.37
CA ASP A 377 -76.13 17.44 -2.95
C ASP A 377 -75.31 16.17 -2.83
N ARG A 378 -74.02 16.23 -3.19
CA ARG A 378 -73.11 15.09 -3.05
C ARG A 378 -72.90 14.70 -1.60
N TRP A 379 -72.86 15.67 -0.68
CA TRP A 379 -72.79 15.39 0.75
C TRP A 379 -74.05 14.68 1.27
N MET A 380 -75.24 15.14 0.88
CA MET A 380 -76.51 14.52 1.27
C MET A 380 -76.59 13.07 0.76
N ILE A 381 -76.21 12.81 -0.49
CA ILE A 381 -76.16 11.45 -1.05
C ILE A 381 -75.24 10.57 -0.22
N TRP A 382 -74.02 11.03 0.08
CA TRP A 382 -73.08 10.27 0.90
C TRP A 382 -73.64 10.02 2.31
N TYR A 383 -74.26 11.02 2.93
CA TYR A 383 -74.85 10.90 4.27
C TYR A 383 -76.00 9.88 4.31
N GLU A 384 -76.88 9.89 3.31
CA GLU A 384 -77.96 8.91 3.15
C GLU A 384 -77.41 7.49 2.94
N GLU A 385 -76.36 7.34 2.13
CA GLU A 385 -75.67 6.05 1.94
C GLU A 385 -75.07 5.55 3.25
N MET A 386 -74.43 6.41 4.04
CA MET A 386 -73.90 6.04 5.36
C MET A 386 -75.01 5.59 6.32
N GLN A 387 -76.17 6.27 6.29
CA GLN A 387 -77.33 5.86 7.08
C GLN A 387 -77.88 4.49 6.64
N HIS A 388 -77.99 4.25 5.33
CA HIS A 388 -78.42 2.96 4.79
C HIS A 388 -77.48 1.82 5.21
N MET A 389 -76.17 2.03 5.06
CA MET A 389 -75.17 1.04 5.47
C MET A 389 -75.19 0.78 6.98
N GLN A 390 -75.40 1.81 7.81
CA GLN A 390 -75.57 1.61 9.25
C GLN A 390 -76.76 0.68 9.55
N GLN A 391 -77.90 0.89 8.89
CA GLN A 391 -79.10 0.06 9.06
C GLN A 391 -78.88 -1.37 8.58
N GLU A 392 -78.23 -1.57 7.43
CA GLU A 392 -77.85 -2.92 6.96
C GLU A 392 -76.98 -3.66 7.98
N LEU A 393 -75.96 -2.99 8.54
CA LEU A 393 -75.07 -3.58 9.54
C LEU A 393 -75.79 -3.85 10.86
N GLU A 394 -76.71 -2.99 11.27
CA GLU A 394 -77.53 -3.16 12.48
C GLU A 394 -78.43 -4.40 12.35
N MET A 395 -79.12 -4.56 11.21
CA MET A 395 -79.96 -5.73 10.94
C MET A 395 -79.18 -7.03 10.88
N TYR A 396 -77.93 -7.00 10.41
CA TYR A 396 -77.07 -8.19 10.38
C TYR A 396 -76.59 -8.60 11.79
N SER A 397 -76.49 -7.65 12.71
CA SER A 397 -76.03 -7.87 14.09
C SER A 397 -77.14 -8.27 15.08
N ALA A 398 -78.41 -8.02 14.71
CA ALA A 398 -79.61 -8.33 15.48
C ALA A 398 -80.03 -9.80 15.29
#